data_AF-A0AAW2WZE9-F1
#
_entry.id   AF-A0AAW2WZE9-F1
#
_cell.length_a   1.000
_cell.length_b   1.000
_cell.length_c   1.000
_cell.angle_alpha   90.00
_cell.angle_beta   90.00
_cell.angle_gamma   90.00
#
_symmetry.space_group_name_H-M   'P 1'
#
loop_
_entity.id
_entity.type
_entity.pdbx_description
1 polymer ?
#
loop_
_entity_poly.entity_id
_entity_poly.type
_entity_poly.pdbx_seq_one_letter_code
_entity_poly.pdbx_strand_id
1 'polypeptide(L)'
;QIECVHNNAVMELMRGVRSLLSELISCLASQDLAPMSLGLSCSLSRYKLKFSPDKVDTMIIQAICLLDDLDKELNTYAMRVREWYGWHFPELAKIIQDNILYAKRVKLMGNRTNAAKLDFSETSN
;
A
#
# COMPACT_ATOMS: atom_id res chain seq x y z
N GLN A 1 47.02 -9.87 -25.01
CA GLN A 1 46.55 -9.48 -23.67
C GLN A 1 47.12 -8.09 -23.39
N ILE A 2 46.29 -7.10 -23.06
CA ILE A 2 46.77 -5.73 -22.84
C ILE A 2 47.28 -5.66 -21.39
N GLU A 3 48.53 -5.23 -21.19
CA GLU A 3 49.11 -5.03 -19.86
C GLU A 3 48.54 -3.75 -19.24
N CYS A 4 47.90 -3.87 -18.08
CA CYS A 4 47.33 -2.75 -17.33
C CYS A 4 48.35 -2.23 -16.32
N VAL A 5 48.61 -0.91 -16.33
CA VAL A 5 49.52 -0.25 -15.38
C VAL A 5 48.71 0.40 -14.25
N HIS A 6 49.06 0.08 -13.00
CA HIS A 6 48.49 0.70 -11.79
C HIS A 6 49.63 1.27 -10.93
N ASN A 7 49.68 2.60 -10.80
CA ASN A 7 50.67 3.30 -9.96
C ASN A 7 50.08 4.60 -9.37
N ASN A 8 50.85 5.26 -8.49
CA ASN A 8 50.44 6.52 -7.86
C ASN A 8 50.20 7.65 -8.88
N ALA A 9 50.95 7.68 -9.99
CA ALA A 9 50.76 8.67 -11.05
C ALA A 9 49.39 8.52 -11.75
N VAL A 10 48.93 7.28 -11.99
CA VAL A 10 47.60 6.99 -12.53
C VAL A 10 46.50 7.40 -11.53
N MET A 11 46.72 7.28 -10.22
CA MET A 11 45.75 7.76 -9.23
C MET A 11 45.60 9.28 -9.25
N GLU A 12 46.70 10.04 -9.34
CA GLU A 12 46.67 11.49 -9.50
C GLU A 12 46.05 11.92 -10.83
N LEU A 13 46.33 11.20 -11.91
CA LEU A 13 45.67 11.39 -13.21
C LEU A 13 44.15 11.20 -13.08
N MET A 14 43.71 10.10 -12.48
CA MET A 14 42.28 9.83 -12.27
C MET A 14 41.62 10.85 -11.35
N ARG A 15 42.36 11.44 -10.40
CA ARG A 15 41.88 12.57 -9.58
C ARG A 15 41.65 13.81 -10.44
N GLY A 16 42.59 14.17 -11.31
CA GLY A 16 42.46 15.27 -12.26
C GLY A 16 41.28 15.10 -13.21
N VAL A 17 41.08 13.89 -13.75
CA VAL A 17 39.94 13.55 -14.62
C VAL A 17 38.61 13.72 -13.87
N ARG A 18 38.52 13.29 -12.61
CA ARG A 18 37.30 13.48 -11.79
C ARG A 18 37.01 14.96 -11.52
N SER A 19 38.04 15.77 -11.26
CA SER A 19 37.83 17.22 -11.04
C SER A 19 37.38 17.96 -12.29
N LEU A 20 37.78 17.51 -13.48
CA LEU A 20 37.40 18.11 -14.77
C LEU A 20 36.19 17.42 -15.42
N LEU A 21 35.60 16.42 -14.76
CA LEU A 21 34.57 15.55 -15.35
C LEU A 21 33.37 16.33 -15.91
N SER A 22 32.98 17.41 -15.22
CA SER A 22 31.88 18.29 -15.62
C SER A 22 32.15 19.08 -16.89
N GLU A 23 33.42 19.37 -17.19
CA GLU A 23 33.82 20.05 -18.43
C GLU A 23 34.11 19.04 -19.56
N LEU A 24 34.60 17.87 -19.19
CA LEU A 24 34.94 16.79 -20.13
C LEU A 24 33.71 16.13 -20.76
N ILE A 25 32.58 16.12 -20.04
CA ILE A 25 31.31 15.60 -20.53
C ILE A 25 30.32 16.76 -20.66
N SER A 26 30.38 17.46 -21.78
CA SER A 26 29.53 18.64 -22.08
C SER A 26 28.02 18.37 -22.02
N CYS A 27 27.59 17.11 -22.11
CA CYS A 27 26.20 16.68 -22.06
C CYS A 27 25.72 16.29 -20.65
N LEU A 28 26.59 16.32 -19.63
CA LEU A 28 26.26 15.92 -18.27
C LEU A 28 26.30 17.14 -17.36
N ALA A 29 25.14 17.73 -17.10
CA ALA A 29 25.03 18.83 -16.18
C ALA A 29 25.45 18.38 -14.77
N SER A 30 26.22 19.21 -14.06
CA SER A 30 26.63 18.94 -12.67
C SER A 30 25.43 18.75 -11.73
N GLN A 31 24.28 19.32 -12.09
CA GLN A 31 23.01 19.17 -11.37
C GLN A 31 22.44 17.73 -11.44
N ASP A 32 22.74 16.96 -12.49
CA ASP A 32 22.21 15.61 -12.70
C ASP A 32 23.09 14.51 -12.07
N LEU A 33 24.37 14.81 -11.80
CA LEU A 33 25.31 13.86 -11.20
C LEU A 33 24.95 13.49 -9.75
N ALA A 34 24.53 14.47 -8.96
CA ALA A 34 24.12 14.26 -7.57
C ALA A 34 22.91 13.32 -7.44
N PRO A 35 21.76 13.56 -8.13
CA PRO A 35 20.62 12.65 -8.07
C PRO A 35 20.93 11.27 -8.67
N MET A 36 21.76 11.20 -9.72
CA MET A 36 22.16 9.91 -10.31
C MET A 36 23.02 9.08 -9.34
N SER A 37 24.01 9.69 -8.69
CA SER A 37 24.85 9.04 -7.67
C SER A 37 24.03 8.60 -6.46
N LEU A 38 23.07 9.43 -6.03
CA LEU A 38 22.13 9.06 -4.97
C LEU A 38 21.25 7.88 -5.37
N GLY A 39 20.69 7.90 -6.58
CA GLY A 39 19.88 6.79 -7.11
C GLY A 39 20.65 5.48 -7.17
N LEU A 40 21.90 5.51 -7.65
CA LEU A 40 22.80 4.36 -7.70
C LEU A 40 23.12 3.84 -6.29
N SER A 41 23.52 4.73 -5.37
CA SER A 41 23.87 4.35 -3.99
C SER A 41 22.68 3.77 -3.24
N CYS A 42 21.48 4.35 -3.39
CA CYS A 42 20.24 3.79 -2.85
C CYS A 42 19.92 2.43 -3.48
N SER A 43 20.09 2.26 -4.80
CA SER A 43 19.84 0.98 -5.48
C SER A 43 20.81 -0.11 -5.01
N LEU A 44 22.10 0.21 -4.89
CA LEU A 44 23.13 -0.71 -4.40
C LEU A 44 22.91 -1.06 -2.92
N SER A 45 22.58 -0.08 -2.08
CA SER A 45 22.24 -0.30 -0.68
C SER A 45 21.01 -1.19 -0.55
N ARG A 46 19.93 -0.89 -1.30
CA ARG A 46 18.73 -1.74 -1.35
C ARG A 46 19.07 -3.16 -1.82
N TYR A 47 19.92 -3.32 -2.85
CA TYR A 47 20.34 -4.62 -3.35
C TYR A 47 21.05 -5.46 -2.28
N LYS A 48 21.99 -4.85 -1.55
CA LYS A 48 22.70 -5.52 -0.46
C LYS A 48 21.81 -5.83 0.74
N LEU A 49 20.79 -5.00 0.98
CA LEU A 49 19.85 -5.11 2.09
C LEU A 49 18.51 -5.78 1.70
N LYS A 50 18.44 -6.49 0.55
CA LYS A 50 17.20 -7.06 -0.01
C LYS A 50 16.44 -8.02 0.92
N PHE A 51 17.04 -8.43 2.04
CA PHE A 51 16.42 -9.27 3.06
C PHE A 51 16.70 -8.72 4.47
N SER A 52 16.45 -7.42 4.71
CA SER A 52 16.38 -6.90 6.08
C SER A 52 14.98 -7.23 6.65
N PRO A 53 14.89 -8.10 7.69
CA PRO A 53 13.62 -8.50 8.29
C PRO A 53 12.84 -7.32 8.87
N ASP A 54 13.54 -6.26 9.30
CA ASP A 54 12.95 -5.05 9.90
C ASP A 54 11.90 -4.35 9.01
N LYS A 55 12.09 -4.40 7.68
CA LYS A 55 11.13 -3.81 6.73
C LYS A 55 9.87 -4.66 6.56
N VAL A 56 9.98 -5.98 6.66
CA VAL A 56 8.83 -6.89 6.59
C VAL A 56 7.97 -6.75 7.85
N ASP A 57 8.61 -6.66 9.01
CA ASP A 57 7.92 -6.49 10.29
C ASP A 57 7.10 -5.20 10.34
N THR A 58 7.63 -4.11 9.77
CA THR A 58 6.90 -2.85 9.66
C THR A 58 5.61 -3.00 8.85
N MET A 59 5.64 -3.75 7.73
CA MET A 59 4.45 -3.99 6.90
C MET A 59 3.43 -4.89 7.60
N ILE A 60 3.89 -5.89 8.36
CA ILE A 60 3.01 -6.76 9.13
C ILE A 60 2.29 -5.96 10.22
N ILE A 61 3.01 -5.12 10.96
CA ILE A 61 2.42 -4.26 11.99
C ILE A 61 1.37 -3.33 11.36
N GLN A 62 1.69 -2.70 10.22
CA GLN A 62 0.74 -1.86 9.50
C GLN A 62 -0.51 -2.63 9.04
N ALA A 63 -0.36 -3.87 8.57
CA ALA A 63 -1.48 -4.69 8.13
C ALA A 63 -2.39 -5.09 9.30
N ILE A 64 -1.83 -5.40 10.47
CA ILE A 64 -2.61 -5.71 11.68
C ILE A 64 -3.38 -4.47 12.16
N CYS A 65 -2.72 -3.32 12.25
CA CYS A 65 -3.40 -2.06 12.60
C CYS A 65 -4.54 -1.73 11.64
N LEU A 66 -4.32 -1.92 10.33
CA LEU A 66 -5.35 -1.69 9.33
C LEU A 66 -6.55 -2.64 9.51
N LEU A 67 -6.31 -3.90 9.85
CA LEU A 67 -7.37 -4.88 10.12
C LEU A 67 -8.23 -4.45 11.32
N ASP A 68 -7.59 -4.05 12.42
CA ASP A 68 -8.29 -3.57 13.61
C ASP A 68 -9.12 -2.30 13.35
N ASP A 69 -8.61 -1.40 12.52
CA ASP A 69 -9.32 -0.17 12.15
C ASP A 69 -10.51 -0.47 11.22
N LEU A 70 -10.35 -1.40 10.28
CA LEU A 70 -11.44 -1.86 9.41
C LEU A 70 -12.58 -2.48 10.23
N ASP A 71 -12.29 -3.29 11.25
CA ASP A 71 -13.32 -3.91 12.09
C ASP A 71 -14.13 -2.87 12.89
N LYS A 72 -13.49 -1.79 13.37
CA LYS A 72 -14.19 -0.69 14.06
C LYS A 72 -15.08 0.10 13.11
N GLU A 73 -14.56 0.44 11.95
CA GLU A 73 -15.29 1.20 10.93
C GLU A 73 -16.48 0.39 10.38
N LEU A 74 -16.29 -0.91 10.12
CA LEU A 74 -17.35 -1.80 9.64
C LEU A 74 -18.50 -1.85 10.63
N ASN A 75 -18.23 -1.98 11.92
CA ASN A 75 -19.27 -1.95 12.95
C ASN A 75 -19.99 -0.60 13.00
N THR A 76 -19.26 0.51 12.88
CA THR A 76 -19.84 1.85 12.85
C THR A 76 -20.79 2.01 11.66
N TYR A 77 -20.37 1.58 10.46
CA TYR A 77 -21.23 1.61 9.27
C TYR A 77 -22.44 0.67 9.41
N ALA A 78 -22.26 -0.50 9.99
CA ALA A 78 -23.36 -1.43 10.20
C ALA A 78 -24.44 -0.85 11.14
N MET A 79 -24.04 -0.24 12.26
CA MET A 79 -24.98 0.44 13.15
C MET A 79 -25.69 1.59 12.43
N ARG A 80 -24.96 2.35 11.60
CA ARG A 80 -25.54 3.44 10.81
C ARG A 80 -26.59 2.97 9.80
N VAL A 81 -26.32 1.86 9.11
CA VAL A 81 -27.29 1.26 8.16
C VAL A 81 -28.53 0.73 8.89
N ARG A 82 -28.36 0.17 10.10
CA ARG A 82 -29.48 -0.31 10.93
C ARG A 82 -30.37 0.82 11.41
N GLU A 83 -29.80 1.94 11.83
CA GLU A 83 -30.57 3.14 12.18
C GLU A 83 -31.32 3.68 10.96
N TRP A 84 -30.63 3.80 9.82
CA TRP A 84 -31.19 4.40 8.61
C TRP A 84 -32.35 3.57 8.05
N TYR A 85 -32.17 2.25 7.88
CA TYR A 85 -33.21 1.36 7.39
C TYR A 85 -34.27 1.04 8.46
N GLY A 86 -33.93 1.19 9.74
CA GLY A 86 -34.86 1.06 10.87
C GLY A 86 -36.03 2.05 10.81
N TRP A 87 -35.87 3.22 10.17
CA TRP A 87 -36.98 4.15 9.92
C TRP A 87 -38.05 3.58 8.98
N HIS A 88 -37.65 2.71 8.06
CA HIS A 88 -38.56 2.07 7.10
C HIS A 88 -39.12 0.74 7.63
N PHE A 89 -38.26 -0.06 8.26
CA PHE A 89 -38.64 -1.37 8.76
C PHE A 89 -37.88 -1.74 10.05
N PRO A 90 -38.38 -1.29 11.22
CA PRO A 90 -37.68 -1.44 12.51
C PRO A 90 -37.64 -2.89 13.02
N GLU A 91 -38.60 -3.73 12.64
CA GLU A 91 -38.68 -5.13 13.09
C GLU A 91 -37.51 -5.97 12.56
N LEU A 92 -37.02 -5.70 11.35
CA LEU A 92 -35.87 -6.40 10.77
C LEU A 92 -34.59 -6.18 11.57
N ALA A 93 -34.40 -4.96 12.08
CA ALA A 93 -33.22 -4.60 12.86
C ALA A 93 -33.17 -5.36 14.20
N LYS A 94 -34.35 -5.75 14.73
CA LYS A 94 -34.49 -6.53 15.96
C LYS A 94 -34.35 -8.04 15.73
N ILE A 95 -34.80 -8.54 14.58
CA ILE A 95 -34.78 -9.98 14.24
C ILE A 95 -33.37 -10.45 13.86
N ILE A 96 -32.64 -9.67 13.05
CA ILE A 96 -31.33 -10.09 12.53
C ILE A 96 -30.25 -9.41 13.34
N GLN A 97 -29.51 -10.15 14.17
CA GLN A 97 -28.43 -9.59 15.00
C GLN A 97 -27.11 -9.39 14.25
N ASP A 98 -26.82 -10.23 13.26
CA ASP A 98 -25.60 -10.12 12.45
C ASP A 98 -25.68 -8.97 11.43
N ASN A 99 -24.68 -8.10 11.49
CA ASN A 99 -24.50 -6.94 10.63
C ASN A 99 -24.38 -7.30 9.14
N ILE A 100 -23.69 -8.40 8.82
CA ILE A 100 -23.44 -8.82 7.43
C ILE A 100 -24.72 -9.37 6.81
N LEU A 101 -25.42 -10.24 7.55
CA LEU A 101 -26.71 -10.78 7.14
C LEU A 101 -27.76 -9.66 7.00
N TYR A 102 -27.75 -8.68 7.91
CA TYR A 102 -28.63 -7.52 7.82
C TYR A 102 -28.40 -6.74 6.51
N ALA A 103 -27.16 -6.42 6.17
CA ALA A 103 -26.84 -5.72 4.93
C ALA A 103 -27.24 -6.52 3.68
N LYS A 104 -26.97 -7.84 3.65
CA LYS A 104 -27.38 -8.73 2.55
C LYS A 104 -28.91 -8.70 2.35
N ARG A 105 -29.69 -8.78 3.43
CA ARG A 105 -31.16 -8.79 3.35
C ARG A 105 -31.75 -7.44 3.00
N VAL A 106 -31.21 -6.34 3.53
CA VAL A 106 -31.64 -4.98 3.15
C VAL A 106 -31.42 -4.75 1.65
N LYS A 107 -30.28 -5.20 1.11
CA LYS A 107 -29.98 -5.12 -0.32
C LYS A 107 -30.96 -5.93 -1.17
N LEU A 108 -31.29 -7.15 -0.75
CA LEU A 108 -32.21 -8.03 -1.47
C LEU A 108 -33.66 -7.49 -1.44
N MET A 109 -34.10 -7.03 -0.27
CA MET A 109 -35.50 -6.69 -0.03
C MET A 109 -35.89 -5.32 -0.60
N GLY A 110 -35.05 -4.30 -0.41
CA GLY A 110 -35.35 -2.92 -0.81
C GLY A 110 -36.60 -2.37 -0.08
N ASN A 111 -37.78 -2.54 -0.69
CA ASN A 111 -39.06 -2.09 -0.15
C ASN A 111 -39.84 -3.20 0.57
N ARG A 112 -40.54 -2.84 1.66
CA ARG A 112 -41.30 -3.78 2.50
C ARG A 112 -42.36 -4.59 1.73
N THR A 113 -42.94 -4.05 0.67
CA THR A 113 -43.91 -4.75 -0.18
C THR A 113 -43.32 -5.95 -0.92
N ASN A 114 -42.00 -5.95 -1.15
CA ASN A 114 -41.32 -7.03 -1.84
C ASN A 114 -40.89 -8.15 -0.87
N ALA A 115 -40.94 -7.91 0.44
CA ALA A 115 -40.59 -8.89 1.47
C ALA A 115 -41.42 -10.18 1.38
N ALA A 116 -42.69 -10.08 0.99
CA ALA A 116 -43.59 -11.23 0.89
C ALA A 116 -43.37 -12.07 -0.38
N LYS A 117 -42.65 -11.55 -1.38
CA LYS A 117 -42.44 -12.21 -2.68
C LYS A 117 -41.03 -12.76 -2.86
N LEU A 118 -40.08 -12.31 -2.04
CA LEU A 118 -38.67 -12.65 -2.18
C LEU A 118 -38.31 -13.79 -1.22
N ASP A 119 -37.53 -14.74 -1.73
CA ASP A 119 -36.96 -15.82 -0.94
C ASP A 119 -35.63 -15.37 -0.31
N PHE A 120 -35.47 -15.61 0.98
CA PHE A 120 -34.27 -15.24 1.74
C PHE A 120 -33.32 -16.41 2.00
N SER A 121 -33.64 -17.63 1.53
CA SER A 121 -32.85 -18.84 1.76
C SER A 121 -31.38 -18.73 1.30
N GLU A 122 -31.11 -18.01 0.20
CA GLU A 122 -29.75 -17.81 -0.30
C GLU A 122 -28.87 -16.96 0.62
N THR A 123 -29.47 -16.10 1.44
CA THR A 123 -28.73 -15.18 2.33
C THR A 123 -28.37 -15.80 3.67
N SER A 124 -28.71 -17.07 3.94
CA SER A 124 -28.50 -17.72 5.24
C SER A 124 -27.12 -18.38 5.42
N ASN A 125 -26.24 -18.32 4.41
CA ASN A 125 -24.85 -18.77 4.49
C ASN A 125 -23.86 -17.58 4.53
#